data_AF-A0A0D2QXB5-F1
#
_entry.id   AF-A0A0D2QXB5-F1
#
_cell.length_a   1.000
_cell.length_b   1.000
_cell.length_c   1.000
_cell.angle_alpha   90.00
_cell.angle_beta   90.00
_cell.angle_gamma   90.00
#
_symmetry.space_group_name_H-M   'P 1'
#
loop_
_entity.id
_entity.type
_entity.pdbx_description
1 polymer ?
#
loop_
_entity_poly.entity_id
_entity_poly.type
_entity_poly.pdbx_seq_one_letter_code
_entity_poly.pdbx_strand_id
1 'polypeptide(L)'
;MKNSNSNTKLILLHPYIQKQGSSSRLWLLAFISFFTIAFLLTLIYTRESVSGRTTAAVRTTVRGPGSSVSAFGGGGGALLPTTVINTLLHYASRSNDSFHMTYAELKPISDVLRKCSSPCNFLVFGLTQETLLWKALNHNGRTVFIDENRYYAAYFEELHPEIDAYDVQYTTKASETRELIASAKAQIRNECRPVQNLLFSDCKLGINDLPNHVYEVDWDLILIDGPRGEGDEGPGRMQPIFTSGVLARSKKGGNPKTHIFVHDYYRDVEKMSGDEFLCKENLVELNGVLAHFVVERMEENSYQYCRNKNINTSRKASSSS
;
A
#
# COMPACT_ATOMS: atom_id res chain seq x y z
N MET A 1 71.13 49.61 -29.02
CA MET A 1 70.29 50.80 -29.30
C MET A 1 69.58 51.22 -28.02
N LYS A 2 69.70 52.52 -27.70
CA LYS A 2 69.04 53.34 -26.67
C LYS A 2 69.14 52.92 -25.19
N ASN A 3 69.89 53.75 -24.47
CA ASN A 3 70.06 53.81 -23.03
C ASN A 3 69.40 55.10 -22.49
N SER A 4 68.71 54.96 -21.36
CA SER A 4 68.56 55.88 -20.21
C SER A 4 67.96 57.31 -20.32
N ASN A 5 67.02 57.54 -19.39
CA ASN A 5 66.69 58.76 -18.61
C ASN A 5 66.07 59.98 -19.33
N SER A 6 65.12 60.75 -18.77
CA SER A 6 64.56 60.86 -17.41
C SER A 6 63.32 61.78 -17.44
N ASN A 7 62.54 61.75 -16.34
CA ASN A 7 61.76 62.85 -15.72
C ASN A 7 60.27 62.56 -15.43
N THR A 8 60.09 61.98 -14.24
CA THR A 8 59.14 62.34 -13.16
C THR A 8 57.88 63.14 -13.53
N LYS A 9 56.72 62.50 -13.35
CA LYS A 9 55.48 63.16 -12.94
C LYS A 9 55.00 62.60 -11.61
N LEU A 10 54.83 63.53 -10.67
CA LEU A 10 54.31 63.39 -9.32
C LEU A 10 52.90 62.77 -9.37
N ILE A 11 52.69 61.59 -8.80
CA ILE A 11 51.35 61.04 -8.56
C ILE A 11 51.05 61.19 -7.07
N LEU A 12 50.23 62.18 -6.76
CA LEU A 12 49.68 62.46 -5.46
C LEU A 12 48.70 61.32 -5.10
N LEU A 13 49.08 60.42 -4.18
CA LEU A 13 48.14 59.44 -3.61
C LEU A 13 47.19 60.17 -2.66
N HIS A 14 45.98 60.46 -3.12
CA HIS A 14 44.86 60.83 -2.25
C HIS A 14 44.36 59.58 -1.51
N PRO A 15 44.18 59.60 -0.18
CA PRO A 15 43.56 58.50 0.53
C PRO A 15 42.04 58.59 0.31
N TYR A 16 41.53 57.93 -0.72
CA TYR A 16 40.08 57.78 -0.84
C TYR A 16 39.62 56.61 0.02
N ILE A 17 39.18 56.98 1.23
CA ILE A 17 38.40 56.16 2.14
C ILE A 17 37.26 55.51 1.35
N GLN A 18 37.31 54.19 1.18
CA GLN A 18 36.25 53.39 0.57
C GLN A 18 35.02 53.39 1.50
N LYS A 19 34.20 54.45 1.40
CA LYS A 19 32.93 54.57 2.11
C LYS A 19 31.79 54.43 1.11
N GLN A 20 31.44 53.19 0.76
CA GLN A 20 30.10 52.84 0.26
C GLN A 20 29.88 51.31 0.28
N GLY A 21 29.76 50.76 1.49
CA GLY A 21 29.05 49.50 1.67
C GLY A 21 27.57 49.77 1.41
N SER A 22 27.04 49.26 0.30
CA SER A 22 25.64 49.49 -0.08
C SER A 22 24.71 48.91 0.98
N SER A 23 23.81 49.76 1.50
CA SER A 23 22.79 49.43 2.50
C SER A 23 21.98 48.15 2.18
N SER A 24 21.90 47.77 0.90
CA SER A 24 21.20 46.60 0.41
C SER A 24 21.78 45.26 0.88
N ARG A 25 23.12 45.13 1.02
CA ARG A 25 23.74 43.87 1.46
C ARG A 25 23.54 43.63 2.95
N LEU A 26 23.60 44.71 3.74
CA LEU A 26 23.31 44.65 5.18
C LEU A 26 21.84 44.33 5.43
N TRP A 27 20.92 44.88 4.63
CA TRP A 27 19.49 44.60 4.75
C TRP A 27 19.15 43.16 4.34
N LEU A 28 19.80 42.63 3.29
CA LEU A 28 19.65 41.23 2.89
C LEU A 28 20.15 40.26 3.98
N LEU A 29 21.30 40.55 4.60
CA LEU A 29 21.83 39.75 5.70
C LEU A 29 20.92 39.81 6.93
N ALA A 30 20.37 40.99 7.25
CA ALA A 30 19.40 41.15 8.33
C ALA A 30 18.11 40.36 8.05
N PHE A 31 17.62 40.38 6.81
CA PHE A 31 16.45 39.62 6.40
C PHE A 31 16.68 38.11 6.51
N ILE A 32 17.76 37.58 5.93
CA ILE A 32 18.10 36.15 6.03
C ILE A 32 18.32 35.74 7.50
N SER A 33 19.00 36.56 8.30
CA SER A 33 19.19 36.30 9.73
C SER A 33 17.85 36.27 10.48
N PHE A 34 16.92 37.17 10.15
CA PHE A 34 15.60 37.20 10.79
C PHE A 34 14.80 35.94 10.49
N PHE A 35 14.75 35.50 9.22
CA PHE A 35 14.01 34.29 8.83
C PHE A 35 14.65 33.01 9.36
N THR A 36 15.98 32.94 9.44
CA THR A 36 16.66 31.79 10.05
C THR A 36 16.42 31.71 11.56
N ILE A 37 16.45 32.83 12.28
CA ILE A 37 16.11 32.88 13.71
C ILE A 37 14.63 32.55 13.93
N ALA A 38 13.72 33.08 13.12
CA ALA A 38 12.30 32.77 13.20
C ALA A 38 12.03 31.26 12.95
N PHE A 39 12.72 30.65 11.98
CA PHE A 39 12.62 29.21 11.71
C PHE A 39 13.15 28.37 12.88
N LEU A 40 14.30 28.74 13.46
CA LEU A 40 14.85 28.05 14.63
C LEU A 40 13.97 28.20 15.87
N LEU A 41 13.40 29.38 16.11
CA LEU A 41 12.45 29.62 17.19
C LEU A 41 11.17 28.80 17.00
N THR A 42 10.66 28.70 15.77
CA THR A 42 9.51 27.85 15.46
C THR A 42 9.82 26.38 15.77
N LEU A 43 11.00 25.86 15.40
CA LEU A 43 11.40 24.48 15.70
C LEU A 43 11.55 24.20 17.21
N ILE A 44 12.01 25.19 17.99
CA ILE A 44 12.14 25.06 19.45
C ILE A 44 10.77 25.13 20.12
N TYR A 45 9.90 26.06 19.69
CA TYR A 45 8.53 26.17 20.20
C TYR A 45 7.65 24.97 19.84
N THR A 46 7.83 24.37 18.65
CA THR A 46 7.14 23.12 18.28
C THR A 46 7.70 21.92 19.05
N ARG A 47 8.99 21.89 19.40
CA ARG A 47 9.54 20.87 20.31
C ARG A 47 8.97 20.98 21.73
N GLU A 48 8.83 22.18 22.30
CA GLU A 48 8.26 22.34 23.65
C GLU A 48 6.77 22.01 23.71
N SER A 49 6.02 22.27 22.63
CA SER A 49 4.60 21.87 22.56
C SER A 49 4.39 20.36 22.32
N VAL A 50 5.41 19.63 21.86
CA VAL A 50 5.39 18.15 21.76
C VAL A 50 5.92 17.48 23.03
N SER A 51 6.88 18.09 23.76
CA SER A 51 7.42 17.53 25.00
C SER A 51 6.52 17.66 26.24
N GLY A 52 5.38 18.36 26.13
CA GLY A 52 4.42 18.59 27.22
C GLY A 52 3.30 17.56 27.39
N ARG A 53 3.24 16.50 26.56
CA ARG A 53 2.29 15.39 26.76
C ARG A 53 3.00 14.14 27.31
N THR A 54 3.57 14.26 28.49
CA THR A 54 3.71 13.09 29.38
C THR A 54 2.31 12.66 29.81
N THR A 55 1.76 11.64 29.16
CA THR A 55 0.64 10.87 29.71
C THR A 55 1.14 10.21 30.99
N ALA A 56 0.67 10.70 32.13
CA ALA A 56 0.80 9.98 33.39
C ALA A 56 0.10 8.63 33.22
N ALA A 57 0.88 7.55 33.18
CA ALA A 57 0.36 6.19 33.25
C ALA A 57 -0.29 5.99 34.63
N VAL A 58 -1.59 6.29 34.72
CA VAL A 58 -2.41 5.91 35.87
C VAL A 58 -2.58 4.40 35.81
N ARG A 59 -1.78 3.68 36.60
CA ARG A 59 -2.06 2.28 36.94
C ARG A 59 -3.25 2.24 37.88
N THR A 60 -4.46 2.16 37.34
CA THR A 60 -5.65 1.79 38.10
C THR A 60 -5.61 0.29 38.37
N THR A 61 -5.16 -0.10 39.56
CA THR A 61 -5.38 -1.45 40.10
C THR A 61 -6.86 -1.60 40.46
N VAL A 62 -7.67 -2.10 39.53
CA VAL A 62 -9.03 -2.53 39.83
C VAL A 62 -8.94 -3.88 40.56
N ARG A 63 -8.94 -3.84 41.91
CA ARG A 63 -9.33 -4.98 42.74
C ARG A 63 -10.85 -5.04 42.78
N GLY A 64 -11.45 -5.78 41.85
CA GLY A 64 -12.83 -6.25 41.95
C GLY A 64 -12.87 -7.66 42.58
N PRO A 65 -13.90 -7.98 43.39
CA PRO A 65 -13.97 -9.22 44.15
C PRO A 65 -14.24 -10.43 43.24
N GLY A 66 -13.74 -11.58 43.68
CA GLY A 66 -13.63 -12.82 42.92
C GLY A 66 -14.87 -13.22 42.13
N SER A 67 -14.65 -13.55 40.87
CA SER A 67 -15.47 -14.48 40.12
C SER A 67 -14.52 -15.51 39.51
N SER A 68 -14.76 -16.76 39.87
CA SER A 68 -14.00 -17.94 39.50
C SER A 68 -13.75 -18.00 38.00
N VAL A 69 -12.53 -17.72 37.57
CA VAL A 69 -12.07 -18.06 36.23
C VAL A 69 -11.69 -19.53 36.27
N SER A 70 -12.61 -20.38 35.83
CA SER A 70 -12.28 -21.75 35.46
C SER A 70 -11.22 -21.70 34.37
N ALA A 71 -10.03 -22.18 34.71
CA ALA A 71 -8.98 -22.47 33.77
C ALA A 71 -9.50 -23.51 32.76
N PHE A 72 -9.87 -23.06 31.56
CA PHE A 72 -9.94 -23.92 30.39
C PHE A 72 -8.67 -23.69 29.58
N GLY A 73 -7.78 -24.68 29.63
CA GLY A 73 -6.63 -24.77 28.75
C GLY A 73 -7.04 -24.93 27.29
N GLY A 74 -6.25 -24.33 26.41
CA GLY A 74 -6.40 -24.39 24.96
C GLY A 74 -6.07 -23.04 24.34
N GLY A 75 -4.78 -22.75 24.16
CA GLY A 75 -4.27 -21.50 23.58
C GLY A 75 -4.60 -21.35 22.09
N GLY A 76 -5.86 -21.05 21.78
CA GLY A 76 -6.31 -20.44 20.54
C GLY A 76 -7.11 -19.20 20.92
N GLY A 77 -6.63 -18.01 20.57
CA GLY A 77 -7.32 -16.76 20.90
C GLY A 77 -8.77 -16.80 20.43
N ALA A 78 -9.70 -16.45 21.31
CA ALA A 78 -11.13 -16.52 21.02
C ALA A 78 -11.48 -15.69 19.77
N LEU A 79 -12.35 -16.23 18.91
CA LEU A 79 -12.89 -15.49 17.78
C LEU A 79 -13.65 -14.24 18.28
N LEU A 80 -13.63 -13.16 17.49
CA LEU A 80 -14.42 -11.98 17.81
C LEU A 80 -15.92 -12.31 17.84
N PRO A 81 -16.67 -11.88 18.87
CA PRO A 81 -18.12 -12.04 18.89
C PRO A 81 -18.78 -11.38 17.68
N THR A 82 -19.77 -12.05 17.09
CA THR A 82 -20.53 -11.52 15.94
C THR A 82 -21.12 -10.13 16.22
N THR A 83 -21.51 -9.85 17.46
CA THR A 83 -21.98 -8.51 17.87
C THR A 83 -20.91 -7.45 17.68
N VAL A 84 -19.66 -7.72 18.08
CA VAL A 84 -18.53 -6.80 17.90
C VAL A 84 -18.26 -6.56 16.42
N ILE A 85 -18.20 -7.62 15.62
CA ILE A 85 -17.99 -7.53 14.16
C ILE A 85 -19.08 -6.64 13.53
N ASN A 86 -20.36 -6.93 13.82
CA ASN A 86 -21.48 -6.17 13.27
C ASN A 86 -21.45 -4.70 13.72
N THR A 87 -21.05 -4.42 14.95
CA THR A 87 -20.89 -3.04 15.47
C THR A 87 -19.77 -2.31 14.74
N LEU A 88 -18.61 -2.95 14.53
CA LEU A 88 -17.49 -2.36 13.79
C LEU A 88 -17.91 -2.02 12.35
N LEU A 89 -18.58 -2.95 11.65
CA LEU A 89 -19.11 -2.71 10.32
C LEU A 89 -20.15 -1.58 10.30
N HIS A 90 -21.04 -1.53 11.30
CA HIS A 90 -22.05 -0.47 11.39
C HIS A 90 -21.43 0.92 11.47
N TYR A 91 -20.44 1.12 12.35
CA TYR A 91 -19.82 2.43 12.50
C TYR A 91 -18.88 2.78 11.33
N ALA A 92 -18.09 1.82 10.84
CA ALA A 92 -17.21 2.05 9.70
C ALA A 92 -17.99 2.44 8.43
N SER A 93 -19.10 1.74 8.14
CA SER A 93 -19.95 2.04 6.97
C SER A 93 -20.72 3.36 7.04
N ARG A 94 -20.64 4.09 8.16
CA ARG A 94 -21.31 5.39 8.38
C ARG A 94 -20.31 6.53 8.54
N SER A 95 -19.06 6.34 8.10
CA SER A 95 -18.10 7.44 8.07
C SER A 95 -18.62 8.60 7.23
N ASN A 96 -18.30 9.84 7.64
CA ASN A 96 -18.56 11.03 6.85
C ASN A 96 -17.44 11.33 5.85
N ASP A 97 -16.39 10.51 5.81
CA ASP A 97 -15.31 10.68 4.85
C ASP A 97 -15.78 10.42 3.42
N SER A 98 -15.24 11.18 2.47
CA SER A 98 -15.63 11.07 1.06
C SER A 98 -15.13 9.79 0.38
N PHE A 99 -14.13 9.14 0.95
CA PHE A 99 -13.52 7.92 0.42
C PHE A 99 -13.59 6.84 1.50
N HIS A 100 -14.70 6.10 1.52
CA HIS A 100 -14.93 4.96 2.42
C HIS A 100 -15.72 3.89 1.70
N MET A 101 -15.56 2.64 2.12
CA MET A 101 -16.37 1.53 1.64
C MET A 101 -17.75 1.54 2.31
N THR A 102 -18.79 1.32 1.50
CA THR A 102 -20.16 1.15 2.00
C THR A 102 -20.30 -0.16 2.78
N TYR A 103 -21.38 -0.29 3.57
CA TYR A 103 -21.68 -1.55 4.26
C TYR A 103 -21.76 -2.75 3.30
N ALA A 104 -22.26 -2.54 2.07
CA ALA A 104 -22.37 -3.59 1.06
C ALA A 104 -21.01 -4.08 0.55
N GLU A 105 -19.97 -3.25 0.65
CA GLU A 105 -18.59 -3.55 0.24
C GLU A 105 -17.77 -4.10 1.42
N LEU A 106 -17.94 -3.55 2.63
CA LEU A 106 -17.25 -4.03 3.83
C LEU A 106 -17.68 -5.46 4.21
N LYS A 107 -18.97 -5.76 4.08
CA LYS A 107 -19.56 -7.00 4.59
C LYS A 107 -18.98 -8.26 3.92
N PRO A 108 -18.84 -8.37 2.58
CA PRO A 108 -18.20 -9.51 1.94
C PRO A 108 -16.79 -9.82 2.47
N ILE A 109 -15.95 -8.80 2.64
CA ILE A 109 -14.57 -8.94 3.15
C ILE A 109 -14.61 -9.46 4.59
N SER A 110 -15.45 -8.87 5.44
CA SER A 110 -15.64 -9.30 6.83
C SER A 110 -16.17 -10.74 6.94
N ASP A 111 -17.08 -11.14 6.05
CA ASP A 111 -17.62 -12.49 6.00
C ASP A 111 -16.55 -13.53 5.67
N VAL A 112 -15.60 -13.20 4.79
CA VAL A 112 -14.45 -14.05 4.49
C VAL A 112 -13.50 -14.12 5.68
N LEU A 113 -13.10 -12.98 6.27
CA LEU A 113 -12.23 -12.95 7.45
C LEU A 113 -12.78 -13.78 8.60
N ARG A 114 -14.08 -13.65 8.89
CA ARG A 114 -14.75 -14.41 9.96
C ARG A 114 -14.74 -15.92 9.75
N LYS A 115 -14.74 -16.38 8.50
CA LYS A 115 -14.74 -17.81 8.12
C LYS A 115 -13.33 -18.35 7.89
N CYS A 116 -12.33 -17.48 7.86
CA CYS A 116 -10.95 -17.84 7.61
C CYS A 116 -10.38 -18.65 8.79
N SER A 117 -9.54 -19.63 8.49
CA SER A 117 -8.87 -20.40 9.53
C SER A 117 -7.82 -19.53 10.23
N SER A 118 -7.71 -19.60 11.55
CA SER A 118 -6.72 -18.82 12.30
C SER A 118 -5.36 -19.56 12.35
N PRO A 119 -4.23 -18.85 12.14
CA PRO A 119 -4.14 -17.43 11.76
C PRO A 119 -4.51 -17.23 10.28
N CYS A 120 -5.33 -16.23 9.99
CA CYS A 120 -5.66 -15.85 8.62
C CYS A 120 -4.62 -14.84 8.11
N ASN A 121 -4.01 -15.14 6.97
CA ASN A 121 -3.06 -14.24 6.33
C ASN A 121 -3.79 -13.27 5.39
N PHE A 122 -3.82 -11.99 5.75
CA PHE A 122 -4.48 -10.93 5.01
C PHE A 122 -3.47 -9.89 4.50
N LEU A 123 -3.35 -9.76 3.18
CA LEU A 123 -2.56 -8.71 2.54
C LEU A 123 -3.48 -7.60 2.05
N VAL A 124 -3.13 -6.34 2.30
CA VAL A 124 -3.88 -5.18 1.85
C VAL A 124 -2.97 -4.25 1.08
N PHE A 125 -3.28 -3.98 -0.18
CA PHE A 125 -2.68 -2.87 -0.92
C PHE A 125 -3.54 -1.63 -0.69
N GLY A 126 -2.96 -0.59 -0.12
CA GLY A 126 -3.57 0.69 0.25
C GLY A 126 -3.76 0.85 1.76
N LEU A 127 -3.26 1.96 2.32
CA LEU A 127 -3.66 2.48 3.63
C LEU A 127 -4.86 3.40 3.47
N THR A 128 -6.02 2.91 3.86
CA THR A 128 -7.31 3.60 3.75
C THR A 128 -7.93 3.87 5.12
N GLN A 129 -9.13 4.46 5.13
CA GLN A 129 -9.88 4.69 6.37
C GLN A 129 -10.22 3.38 7.10
N GLU A 130 -10.35 2.28 6.34
CA GLU A 130 -10.66 0.95 6.85
C GLU A 130 -9.44 0.20 7.40
N THR A 131 -8.23 0.77 7.35
CA THR A 131 -6.99 0.09 7.80
C THR A 131 -7.12 -0.52 9.21
N LEU A 132 -7.61 0.28 10.17
CA LEU A 132 -7.82 -0.20 11.54
C LEU A 132 -8.95 -1.22 11.64
N LEU A 133 -9.98 -1.09 10.80
CA LEU A 133 -11.06 -2.08 10.71
C LEU A 133 -10.50 -3.43 10.25
N TRP A 134 -9.65 -3.45 9.23
CA TRP A 134 -9.03 -4.67 8.71
C TRP A 134 -8.14 -5.34 9.73
N LYS A 135 -7.32 -4.57 10.46
CA LYS A 135 -6.51 -5.10 11.56
C LYS A 135 -7.39 -5.68 12.67
N ALA A 136 -8.46 -4.98 13.05
CA ALA A 136 -9.36 -5.43 14.10
C ALA A 136 -10.14 -6.69 13.71
N LEU A 137 -10.72 -6.72 12.50
CA LEU A 137 -11.52 -7.85 12.02
C LEU A 137 -10.69 -9.12 11.83
N ASN A 138 -9.42 -9.00 11.43
CA ASN A 138 -8.48 -10.13 11.34
C ASN A 138 -7.84 -10.48 12.69
N HIS A 139 -8.65 -10.54 13.74
CA HIS A 139 -8.19 -10.81 15.10
C HIS A 139 -7.47 -12.17 15.19
N ASN A 140 -6.30 -12.21 15.84
CA ASN A 140 -5.38 -13.36 15.89
C ASN A 140 -4.85 -13.83 14.52
N GLY A 141 -5.07 -13.05 13.45
CA GLY A 141 -4.47 -13.26 12.14
C GLY A 141 -3.23 -12.38 11.92
N ARG A 142 -2.67 -12.51 10.72
CA ARG A 142 -1.60 -11.64 10.21
C ARG A 142 -2.22 -10.70 9.19
N THR A 143 -2.07 -9.40 9.39
CA THR A 143 -2.46 -8.39 8.39
C THR A 143 -1.26 -7.54 8.05
N VAL A 144 -0.92 -7.44 6.77
CA VAL A 144 0.16 -6.59 6.25
C VAL A 144 -0.43 -5.59 5.25
N PHE A 145 0.00 -4.33 5.36
CA PHE A 145 -0.44 -3.24 4.50
C PHE A 145 0.71 -2.76 3.61
N ILE A 146 0.43 -2.49 2.35
CA ILE A 146 1.39 -1.99 1.36
C ILE A 146 0.84 -0.68 0.77
N ASP A 147 1.57 0.42 0.85
CA ASP A 147 1.12 1.74 0.37
C ASP A 147 2.15 2.39 -0.57
N GLU A 148 1.70 3.25 -1.48
CA GLU A 148 2.59 4.03 -2.35
C GLU A 148 3.41 5.10 -1.60
N ASN A 149 2.95 5.54 -0.43
CA ASN A 149 3.52 6.69 0.26
C ASN A 149 4.30 6.29 1.51
N ARG A 150 5.62 6.22 1.36
CA ARG A 150 6.57 5.94 2.46
C ARG A 150 6.39 6.78 3.71
N TYR A 151 6.05 8.07 3.56
CA TYR A 151 5.88 8.96 4.70
C TYR A 151 4.56 8.69 5.40
N TYR A 152 3.53 8.34 4.64
CA TYR A 152 2.23 8.00 5.19
C TYR A 152 2.28 6.64 5.90
N ALA A 153 2.94 5.63 5.32
CA ALA A 153 3.18 4.34 5.98
C ALA A 153 3.91 4.51 7.32
N ALA A 154 5.07 5.18 7.32
CA ALA A 154 5.83 5.41 8.54
C ALA A 154 5.06 6.22 9.60
N TYR A 155 4.32 7.25 9.19
CA TYR A 155 3.46 8.03 10.08
C TYR A 155 2.34 7.17 10.69
N PHE A 156 1.74 6.29 9.88
CA PHE A 156 0.64 5.44 10.35
C PHE A 156 1.13 4.38 11.34
N GLU A 157 2.30 3.78 11.13
CA GLU A 157 2.93 2.87 12.09
C GLU A 157 3.32 3.57 13.41
N GLU A 158 3.79 4.82 13.35
CA GLU A 158 4.07 5.62 14.56
C GLU A 158 2.79 5.85 15.39
N LEU A 159 1.67 6.13 14.70
CA LEU A 159 0.38 6.36 15.35
C LEU A 159 -0.28 5.08 15.85
N HIS A 160 -0.08 3.97 15.13
CA HIS A 160 -0.67 2.65 15.37
C HIS A 160 0.40 1.56 15.35
N PRO A 161 1.15 1.36 16.46
CA PRO A 161 2.27 0.42 16.51
C PRO A 161 1.90 -1.05 16.28
N GLU A 162 0.60 -1.38 16.29
CA GLU A 162 0.07 -2.70 15.95
C GLU A 162 -0.10 -2.94 14.44
N ILE A 163 0.09 -1.92 13.61
CA ILE A 163 -0.04 -2.00 12.15
C ILE A 163 1.32 -2.34 11.55
N ASP A 164 1.36 -3.36 10.69
CA ASP A 164 2.53 -3.72 9.90
C ASP A 164 2.35 -3.12 8.49
N ALA A 165 2.94 -1.95 8.23
CA ALA A 165 2.78 -1.24 6.96
C ALA A 165 4.13 -0.99 6.27
N TYR A 166 4.15 -1.21 4.95
CA TYR A 166 5.36 -1.02 4.15
C TYR A 166 5.05 -0.18 2.92
N ASP A 167 6.06 0.53 2.43
CA ASP A 167 5.94 1.24 1.17
C ASP A 167 6.42 0.43 -0.03
N VAL A 168 5.89 0.78 -1.19
CA VAL A 168 6.28 0.22 -2.48
C VAL A 168 6.34 1.33 -3.52
N GLN A 169 7.27 1.22 -4.47
CA GLN A 169 7.29 2.12 -5.61
C GLN A 169 6.53 1.52 -6.80
N TYR A 170 5.32 2.03 -7.07
CA TYR A 170 4.63 1.72 -8.33
C TYR A 170 5.33 2.41 -9.51
N THR A 171 5.63 1.64 -10.55
CA THR A 171 6.46 2.07 -11.70
C THR A 171 5.68 2.14 -13.01
N THR A 172 4.39 1.80 -12.98
CA THR A 172 3.48 1.84 -14.13
C THR A 172 2.52 3.02 -14.06
N LYS A 173 1.91 3.38 -15.20
CA LYS A 173 0.84 4.40 -15.25
C LYS A 173 -0.51 3.80 -15.63
N ALA A 174 -1.58 4.41 -15.15
CA ALA A 174 -2.95 4.04 -15.51
C ALA A 174 -3.18 4.06 -17.04
N SER A 175 -2.63 5.06 -17.74
CA SER A 175 -2.71 5.20 -19.20
C SER A 175 -2.05 4.03 -19.98
N GLU A 176 -1.07 3.36 -19.38
CA GLU A 176 -0.29 2.29 -20.01
C GLU A 176 -0.97 0.91 -19.93
N THR A 177 -2.12 0.79 -19.25
CA THR A 177 -2.79 -0.49 -18.95
C THR A 177 -2.85 -1.45 -20.14
N ARG A 178 -3.31 -0.97 -21.30
CA ARG A 178 -3.50 -1.82 -22.49
C ARG A 178 -2.18 -2.37 -23.02
N GLU A 179 -1.15 -1.53 -23.05
CA GLU A 179 0.19 -1.91 -23.50
C GLU A 179 0.84 -2.90 -22.54
N LEU A 180 0.72 -2.64 -21.23
CA LEU A 180 1.26 -3.52 -20.19
C LEU A 180 0.62 -4.92 -20.23
N ILE A 181 -0.71 -4.99 -20.41
CA ILE A 181 -1.41 -6.26 -20.59
C ILE A 181 -0.94 -6.98 -21.85
N ALA A 182 -0.79 -6.27 -22.97
CA ALA A 182 -0.30 -6.87 -24.21
C ALA A 182 1.14 -7.39 -24.07
N SER A 183 2.01 -6.63 -23.40
CA SER A 183 3.38 -7.01 -23.10
C SER A 183 3.45 -8.25 -22.21
N ALA A 184 2.66 -8.29 -21.13
CA ALA A 184 2.59 -9.44 -20.22
C ALA A 184 2.11 -10.72 -20.93
N LYS A 185 1.12 -10.60 -21.82
CA LYS A 185 0.67 -11.71 -22.68
C LYS A 185 1.79 -12.24 -23.58
N ALA A 186 2.54 -11.35 -24.22
CA ALA A 186 3.67 -11.75 -25.06
C ALA A 186 4.78 -12.43 -24.25
N GLN A 187 4.95 -12.05 -22.98
CA GLN A 187 5.97 -12.57 -22.08
C GLN A 187 5.46 -13.70 -21.16
N ILE A 188 4.27 -14.26 -21.39
CA ILE A 188 3.66 -15.27 -20.50
C ILE A 188 4.48 -16.56 -20.35
N ARG A 189 5.34 -16.86 -21.33
CA ARG A 189 6.27 -18.00 -21.29
C ARG A 189 7.66 -17.65 -20.72
N ASN A 190 7.91 -16.38 -20.42
CA ASN A 190 9.18 -15.84 -19.94
C ASN A 190 8.97 -15.13 -18.60
N GLU A 191 8.99 -13.80 -18.56
CA GLU A 191 9.04 -13.00 -17.33
C GLU A 191 7.69 -12.80 -16.65
N CYS A 192 6.56 -12.89 -17.36
CA CYS A 192 5.23 -12.59 -16.83
C CYS A 192 4.36 -13.86 -16.73
N ARG A 193 4.85 -14.89 -16.04
CA ARG A 193 4.16 -16.18 -15.82
C ARG A 193 3.13 -16.09 -14.68
N PRO A 194 2.07 -16.90 -14.71
CA PRO A 194 1.08 -16.97 -13.63
C PRO A 194 1.65 -17.57 -12.33
N VAL A 195 2.68 -18.42 -12.43
CA VAL A 195 3.43 -18.96 -11.30
C VAL A 195 4.89 -18.58 -11.48
N GLN A 196 5.43 -17.76 -10.59
CA GLN A 196 6.80 -17.24 -10.69
C GLN A 196 7.32 -16.65 -9.38
N ASN A 197 8.63 -16.47 -9.32
CA ASN A 197 9.27 -15.73 -8.23
C ASN A 197 9.24 -14.23 -8.53
N LEU A 198 8.38 -13.49 -7.83
CA LEU A 198 8.23 -12.05 -8.01
C LEU A 198 9.46 -11.25 -7.57
N LEU A 199 10.22 -11.72 -6.56
CA LEU A 199 11.41 -11.03 -6.06
C LEU A 199 12.51 -10.86 -7.13
N PHE A 200 12.56 -11.76 -8.11
CA PHE A 200 13.53 -11.75 -9.21
C PHE A 200 12.86 -11.64 -10.59
N SER A 201 11.61 -11.20 -10.63
CA SER A 201 10.85 -11.06 -11.88
C SER A 201 11.21 -9.76 -12.59
N ASP A 202 11.49 -9.84 -13.90
CA ASP A 202 11.65 -8.67 -14.77
C ASP A 202 10.32 -8.22 -15.42
N CYS A 203 9.20 -8.88 -15.11
CA CYS A 203 7.88 -8.43 -15.57
C CYS A 203 7.54 -7.06 -14.98
N LYS A 204 7.29 -6.07 -15.83
CA LYS A 204 6.90 -4.71 -15.41
C LYS A 204 5.67 -4.65 -14.49
N LEU A 205 4.78 -5.65 -14.59
CA LEU A 205 3.58 -5.73 -13.74
C LEU A 205 3.85 -6.39 -12.38
N GLY A 206 4.97 -7.10 -12.22
CA GLY A 206 5.36 -7.72 -10.96
C GLY A 206 5.97 -6.68 -10.03
N ILE A 207 5.49 -6.63 -8.79
CA ILE A 207 6.12 -5.84 -7.73
C ILE A 207 7.25 -6.68 -7.12
N ASN A 208 8.49 -6.24 -7.29
CA ASN A 208 9.71 -6.97 -6.87
C ASN A 208 10.46 -6.32 -5.68
N ASP A 209 9.93 -5.23 -5.14
CA ASP A 209 10.47 -4.46 -4.01
C ASP A 209 9.63 -4.59 -2.72
N LEU A 210 8.75 -5.59 -2.62
CA LEU A 210 8.05 -5.89 -1.35
C LEU A 210 9.02 -6.46 -0.32
N PRO A 211 8.72 -6.34 0.99
CA PRO A 211 9.46 -7.04 2.02
C PRO A 211 9.50 -8.56 1.76
N ASN A 212 10.67 -9.19 1.93
CA ASN A 212 10.88 -10.61 1.59
C ASN A 212 9.79 -11.55 2.14
N HIS A 213 9.34 -11.31 3.37
CA HIS A 213 8.32 -12.16 4.01
C HIS A 213 6.98 -12.12 3.27
N VAL A 214 6.66 -11.06 2.53
CA VAL A 214 5.41 -10.95 1.76
C VAL A 214 5.36 -11.97 0.63
N TYR A 215 6.50 -12.28 0.02
CA TYR A 215 6.62 -13.32 -1.03
C TYR A 215 6.56 -14.75 -0.48
N GLU A 216 6.84 -14.93 0.81
CA GLU A 216 6.92 -16.25 1.45
C GLU A 216 5.59 -16.69 2.09
N VAL A 217 4.67 -15.74 2.32
CA VAL A 217 3.39 -16.00 2.97
C VAL A 217 2.37 -16.55 1.99
N ASP A 218 1.75 -17.66 2.39
CA ASP A 218 0.57 -18.23 1.74
C ASP A 218 -0.67 -17.40 2.15
N TRP A 219 -0.93 -16.31 1.42
CA TRP A 219 -2.05 -15.40 1.68
C TRP A 219 -3.41 -16.10 1.50
N ASP A 220 -4.33 -15.92 2.45
CA ASP A 220 -5.70 -16.45 2.39
C ASP A 220 -6.66 -15.42 1.77
N LEU A 221 -6.39 -14.15 2.04
CA LEU A 221 -7.16 -13.01 1.60
C LEU A 221 -6.21 -11.91 1.12
N ILE A 222 -6.54 -11.27 0.01
CA ILE A 222 -5.86 -10.08 -0.51
C ILE A 222 -6.92 -9.03 -0.83
N LEU A 223 -6.75 -7.80 -0.33
CA LEU A 223 -7.57 -6.65 -0.69
C LEU A 223 -6.71 -5.67 -1.49
N ILE A 224 -7.23 -5.25 -2.64
CA ILE A 224 -6.59 -4.27 -3.52
C ILE A 224 -7.44 -3.00 -3.50
N ASP A 225 -7.04 -2.06 -2.66
CA ASP A 225 -7.62 -0.72 -2.54
C ASP A 225 -6.58 0.41 -2.67
N GLY A 226 -5.42 0.05 -3.20
CA GLY A 226 -4.30 0.94 -3.50
C GLY A 226 -3.59 0.48 -4.77
N PRO A 227 -2.88 1.38 -5.48
CA PRO A 227 -2.77 2.81 -5.19
C PRO A 227 -4.07 3.58 -5.44
N ARG A 228 -4.14 4.85 -5.00
CA ARG A 228 -5.34 5.71 -5.13
C ARG A 228 -5.81 5.87 -6.59
N GLY A 229 -4.88 5.89 -7.54
CA GLY A 229 -5.15 6.18 -8.94
C GLY A 229 -5.29 7.69 -9.19
N GLU A 230 -4.17 8.41 -9.14
CA GLU A 230 -4.10 9.86 -9.39
C GLU A 230 -4.16 10.19 -10.89
N GLY A 231 -5.29 9.87 -11.52
CA GLY A 231 -5.51 10.10 -12.95
C GLY A 231 -4.62 9.24 -13.86
N ASP A 232 -4.63 9.54 -15.15
CA ASP A 232 -4.03 8.71 -16.19
C ASP A 232 -2.49 8.61 -16.11
N GLU A 233 -1.84 9.63 -15.54
CA GLU A 233 -0.37 9.68 -15.40
C GLU A 233 0.13 9.08 -14.08
N GLY A 234 -0.75 8.88 -13.11
CA GLY A 234 -0.43 8.25 -11.83
C GLY A 234 -0.45 6.72 -11.93
N PRO A 235 0.00 6.02 -10.87
CA PRO A 235 -0.02 4.58 -10.85
C PRO A 235 -1.44 4.04 -10.77
N GLY A 236 -1.72 3.01 -11.56
CA GLY A 236 -2.97 2.26 -11.52
C GLY A 236 -2.84 0.97 -10.70
N ARG A 237 -3.96 0.27 -10.47
CA ARG A 237 -3.99 -0.99 -9.70
C ARG A 237 -3.52 -2.23 -10.48
N MET A 238 -3.00 -2.09 -11.70
CA MET A 238 -2.55 -3.23 -12.51
C MET A 238 -1.41 -4.03 -11.85
N GLN A 239 -0.45 -3.36 -11.21
CA GLN A 239 0.68 -4.01 -10.53
C GLN A 239 0.22 -4.81 -9.30
N PRO A 240 -0.57 -4.25 -8.37
CA PRO A 240 -1.21 -5.00 -7.29
C PRO A 240 -2.06 -6.17 -7.78
N ILE A 241 -2.88 -5.98 -8.84
CA ILE A 241 -3.75 -7.04 -9.38
C ILE A 241 -2.94 -8.20 -9.94
N PHE A 242 -1.92 -7.91 -10.76
CA PHE A 242 -1.03 -8.92 -11.30
C PHE A 242 -0.29 -9.67 -10.19
N THR A 243 0.34 -8.93 -9.28
CA THR A 243 1.12 -9.46 -8.16
C THR A 243 0.26 -10.36 -7.26
N SER A 244 -0.96 -9.93 -6.92
CA SER A 244 -1.91 -10.72 -6.14
C SER A 244 -2.29 -12.03 -6.84
N GLY A 245 -2.50 -11.96 -8.16
CA GLY A 245 -2.75 -13.12 -8.98
C GLY A 245 -1.60 -14.13 -8.98
N VAL A 246 -0.35 -13.66 -9.01
CA VAL A 246 0.85 -14.52 -8.95
C VAL A 246 1.04 -15.08 -7.54
N LEU A 247 0.88 -14.29 -6.49
CA LEU A 247 0.98 -14.73 -5.09
C LEU A 247 -0.03 -15.85 -4.80
N ALA A 248 -1.29 -15.67 -5.19
CA ALA A 248 -2.34 -16.68 -5.00
C ALA A 248 -2.04 -18.00 -5.73
N ARG A 249 -1.47 -17.91 -6.93
CA ARG A 249 -1.16 -19.08 -7.77
C ARG A 249 0.13 -19.79 -7.36
N SER A 250 1.06 -19.07 -6.75
CA SER A 250 2.38 -19.55 -6.35
C SER A 250 2.44 -20.07 -4.90
N LYS A 251 1.29 -20.18 -4.21
CA LYS A 251 1.21 -20.69 -2.84
C LYS A 251 1.91 -22.04 -2.70
N LYS A 252 2.62 -22.26 -1.61
CA LYS A 252 3.33 -23.52 -1.35
C LYS A 252 2.49 -24.48 -0.52
N GLY A 253 1.67 -23.96 0.37
CA GLY A 253 0.77 -24.73 1.23
C GLY A 253 -0.52 -23.98 1.61
N GLY A 254 -1.13 -24.42 2.71
CA GLY A 254 -2.37 -23.87 3.22
C GLY A 254 -3.59 -24.16 2.34
N ASN A 255 -4.61 -23.30 2.44
CA ASN A 255 -5.79 -23.38 1.57
C ASN A 255 -5.37 -23.09 0.12
N PRO A 256 -5.67 -23.98 -0.85
CA PRO A 256 -5.32 -23.73 -2.25
C PRO A 256 -6.06 -22.54 -2.86
N LYS A 257 -7.12 -22.04 -2.22
CA LYS A 257 -7.89 -20.88 -2.65
C LYS A 257 -7.42 -19.62 -1.91
N THR A 258 -7.34 -18.53 -2.67
CA THR A 258 -7.12 -17.18 -2.15
C THR A 258 -8.30 -16.32 -2.55
N HIS A 259 -8.88 -15.63 -1.58
CA HIS A 259 -9.89 -14.61 -1.82
C HIS A 259 -9.18 -13.31 -2.22
N ILE A 260 -9.51 -12.74 -3.38
CA ILE A 260 -8.93 -11.48 -3.84
C ILE A 260 -10.07 -10.49 -4.08
N PHE A 261 -10.05 -9.39 -3.34
CA PHE A 261 -11.00 -8.31 -3.47
C PHE A 261 -10.36 -7.14 -4.20
N VAL A 262 -11.03 -6.61 -5.22
CA VAL A 262 -10.56 -5.47 -6.01
C VAL A 262 -11.60 -4.36 -5.89
N HIS A 263 -11.22 -3.26 -5.22
CA HIS A 263 -12.09 -2.09 -5.09
C HIS A 263 -12.06 -1.25 -6.39
N ASP A 264 -13.05 -0.38 -6.57
CA ASP A 264 -13.24 0.46 -7.77
C ASP A 264 -13.29 -0.31 -9.10
N TYR A 265 -13.84 -1.53 -9.08
CA TYR A 265 -13.97 -2.40 -10.25
C TYR A 265 -14.94 -1.88 -11.33
N TYR A 266 -15.38 -0.63 -11.25
CA TYR A 266 -16.05 0.08 -12.34
C TYR A 266 -15.05 0.72 -13.32
N ARG A 267 -13.83 1.04 -12.85
CA ARG A 267 -12.75 1.65 -13.63
C ARG A 267 -12.14 0.65 -14.61
N ASP A 268 -11.66 1.17 -15.75
CA ASP A 268 -11.13 0.36 -16.85
C ASP A 268 -9.85 -0.39 -16.46
N VAL A 269 -8.97 0.22 -15.66
CA VAL A 269 -7.70 -0.38 -15.23
C VAL A 269 -7.95 -1.67 -14.47
N GLU A 270 -8.84 -1.62 -13.48
CA GLU A 270 -9.23 -2.73 -12.62
C GLU A 270 -9.95 -3.81 -13.41
N LYS A 271 -10.93 -3.44 -14.25
CA LYS A 271 -11.65 -4.40 -15.08
C LYS A 271 -10.75 -5.16 -16.04
N MET A 272 -9.89 -4.44 -16.78
CA MET A 272 -9.01 -5.07 -17.76
C MET A 272 -7.97 -5.96 -17.08
N SER A 273 -7.37 -5.48 -16.00
CA SER A 273 -6.34 -6.24 -15.27
C SER A 273 -6.94 -7.41 -14.50
N GLY A 274 -8.10 -7.25 -13.88
CA GLY A 274 -8.80 -8.31 -13.15
C GLY A 274 -9.29 -9.42 -14.07
N ASP A 275 -9.98 -9.07 -15.17
CA ASP A 275 -10.47 -10.04 -16.15
C ASP A 275 -9.29 -10.84 -16.78
N GLU A 276 -8.11 -10.23 -16.91
CA GLU A 276 -6.92 -10.87 -17.49
C GLU A 276 -6.09 -11.70 -16.49
N PHE A 277 -5.74 -11.13 -15.34
CA PHE A 277 -4.77 -11.73 -14.42
C PHE A 277 -5.42 -12.47 -13.26
N LEU A 278 -6.65 -12.10 -12.86
CA LEU A 278 -7.43 -12.85 -11.86
C LEU A 278 -8.43 -13.81 -12.51
N CYS A 279 -8.71 -13.57 -13.80
CA CYS A 279 -9.60 -14.33 -14.66
C CYS A 279 -11.07 -14.15 -14.33
N LYS A 280 -11.83 -13.72 -15.34
CA LYS A 280 -13.27 -13.47 -15.20
C LYS A 280 -14.06 -14.69 -14.70
N GLU A 281 -13.63 -15.91 -15.04
CA GLU A 281 -14.25 -17.13 -14.54
C GLU A 281 -14.07 -17.38 -13.03
N ASN A 282 -13.14 -16.68 -12.39
CA ASN A 282 -12.92 -16.73 -10.94
C ASN A 282 -13.68 -15.63 -10.19
N LEU A 283 -14.37 -14.73 -10.90
CA LEU A 283 -15.22 -13.69 -10.29
C LEU A 283 -16.46 -14.35 -9.68
N VAL A 284 -16.58 -14.26 -8.35
CA VAL A 284 -17.68 -14.87 -7.57
C VAL A 284 -18.83 -13.89 -7.40
N GLU A 285 -18.53 -12.65 -7.06
CA GLU A 285 -19.52 -11.61 -6.82
C GLU A 285 -18.98 -10.22 -7.15
N LEU A 286 -19.90 -9.30 -7.45
CA LEU A 286 -19.64 -7.87 -7.63
C LEU A 286 -20.65 -7.11 -6.77
N ASN A 287 -20.18 -6.51 -5.68
CA ASN A 287 -20.99 -5.82 -4.69
C ASN A 287 -20.68 -4.33 -4.73
N GLY A 288 -21.58 -3.53 -5.32
CA GLY A 288 -21.29 -2.12 -5.57
C GLY A 288 -20.11 -1.99 -6.53
N VAL A 289 -19.02 -1.37 -6.08
CA VAL A 289 -17.77 -1.27 -6.86
C VAL A 289 -16.70 -2.30 -6.48
N LEU A 290 -16.99 -3.21 -5.55
CA LEU A 290 -16.05 -4.22 -5.07
C LEU A 290 -16.25 -5.55 -5.82
N ALA A 291 -15.22 -6.00 -6.53
CA ALA A 291 -15.18 -7.33 -7.15
C ALA A 291 -14.50 -8.34 -6.23
N HIS A 292 -15.07 -9.54 -6.12
CA HIS A 292 -14.53 -10.63 -5.33
C HIS A 292 -14.18 -11.82 -6.24
N PHE A 293 -12.90 -12.13 -6.31
CA PHE A 293 -12.35 -13.27 -7.02
C PHE A 293 -11.93 -14.37 -6.04
N VAL A 294 -12.06 -15.62 -6.45
CA VAL A 294 -11.45 -16.76 -5.74
C VAL A 294 -10.47 -17.44 -6.69
N VAL A 295 -9.18 -17.23 -6.44
CA VAL A 295 -8.08 -17.72 -7.29
C VAL A 295 -7.44 -18.94 -6.64
N GLU A 296 -7.34 -20.03 -7.40
CA GLU A 296 -6.72 -21.28 -6.96
C GLU A 296 -5.23 -21.33 -7.30
N ARG A 297 -4.46 -22.02 -6.45
CA ARG A 297 -3.07 -22.39 -6.70
C ARG A 297 -2.94 -23.12 -8.04
N MET A 298 -1.84 -22.86 -8.76
CA MET A 298 -1.53 -23.51 -10.03
C MET A 298 -0.20 -24.29 -9.95
N GLU A 299 -0.04 -25.25 -10.86
CA GLU A 299 1.24 -25.96 -11.02
C GLU A 299 2.30 -25.05 -11.64
N GLU A 300 3.57 -25.22 -11.26
CA GLU A 300 4.69 -24.35 -11.67
C GLU A 300 4.84 -24.22 -13.20
N ASN A 301 4.49 -25.27 -13.94
CA ASN A 301 4.58 -25.31 -15.41
C ASN A 301 3.35 -24.72 -16.13
N SER A 302 2.53 -23.92 -15.44
CA SER A 302 1.37 -23.26 -16.02
C SER A 302 1.79 -21.99 -16.77
N TYR A 303 1.43 -21.90 -18.05
CA TYR A 303 1.74 -20.74 -18.92
C TYR A 303 0.48 -20.05 -19.44
N GLN A 304 -0.59 -20.11 -18.66
CA GLN A 304 -1.90 -19.54 -18.99
C GLN A 304 -2.55 -19.06 -17.70
N TYR A 305 -2.99 -17.80 -17.67
CA TYR A 305 -3.73 -17.25 -16.52
C TYR A 305 -5.13 -17.86 -16.41
N CYS A 306 -5.88 -17.81 -17.50
CA CYS A 306 -7.32 -18.08 -17.53
C CYS A 306 -7.63 -19.25 -18.47
N ARG A 307 -8.61 -20.08 -18.15
CA ARG A 307 -8.96 -21.26 -18.95
C ARG A 307 -9.39 -20.84 -20.36
N ASN A 308 -8.83 -21.51 -21.38
CA ASN A 308 -9.25 -21.31 -22.77
C ASN A 308 -10.74 -21.61 -22.95
N LYS A 309 -11.54 -20.60 -23.34
CA LYS A 309 -12.96 -20.76 -23.69
C LYS A 309 -13.19 -21.75 -24.85
N ASN A 310 -12.17 -22.04 -25.66
CA ASN A 310 -12.24 -22.91 -26.84
C ASN A 310 -12.33 -24.43 -26.55
N ILE A 311 -12.25 -24.86 -25.27
CA ILE A 311 -12.37 -26.29 -24.91
C ILE A 311 -13.84 -26.71 -24.69
N ASN A 312 -14.74 -25.77 -24.39
CA ASN A 312 -16.15 -26.10 -24.12
C ASN A 312 -17.04 -26.14 -25.39
N THR A 313 -16.60 -25.58 -26.51
CA THR A 313 -17.31 -25.70 -27.79
C THR A 313 -17.01 -27.02 -28.50
N SER A 314 -15.80 -27.56 -28.33
CA SER A 314 -15.39 -28.85 -28.91
C SER A 314 -15.98 -30.05 -28.18
N ARG A 315 -16.13 -30.01 -26.85
CA ARG A 315 -16.78 -31.09 -26.08
C ARG A 315 -18.30 -31.20 -26.29
N LYS A 316 -18.98 -30.09 -26.62
CA LYS A 316 -20.42 -30.12 -26.98
C LYS A 316 -20.67 -30.62 -28.41
N ALA A 317 -19.70 -30.47 -29.31
CA ALA A 317 -19.80 -31.00 -30.67
C ALA A 317 -19.52 -32.51 -30.75
N SER A 318 -18.67 -33.05 -29.86
CA SER A 318 -18.34 -34.48 -29.82
C SER A 318 -19.34 -35.35 -29.05
N SER A 319 -20.32 -34.77 -28.35
CA SER A 319 -21.36 -35.50 -27.62
C SER A 319 -22.69 -35.58 -28.39
N SER A 320 -22.69 -35.20 -29.66
CA SER A 320 -23.86 -35.17 -30.54
C SER A 320 -23.61 -35.90 -31.87
N SER A 321 -22.92 -37.05 -31.81
CA SER A 321 -22.74 -37.95 -32.95
C SER A 321 -23.00 -39.39 -32.52
#